data_AF-A0A929ZHL9-F1
#
_entry.id   AF-A0A929ZHL9-F1
#
_cell.length_a   1.000
_cell.length_b   1.000
_cell.length_c   1.000
_cell.angle_alpha   90.00
_cell.angle_beta   90.00
_cell.angle_gamma   90.00
#
_symmetry.space_group_name_H-M   'P 1'
#
loop_
_entity.id
_entity.type
_entity.pdbx_description
1 polymer ?
#
loop_
_entity_poly.entity_id
_entity_poly.type
_entity_poly.pdbx_seq_one_letter_code
_entity_poly.pdbx_strand_id
1 'polypeptide(L)'
;MSSERIIGTETEYGVYRPGDAWANPIALSTKVVTTYGEISRSGTPTEGAGVVRWDYTGEDPLNDLRGMRMSRAAADPSLLTDDPYHLAPSGGSERVARPTPEELALPAATTAVLTNGARLYVDHAHPEYSAPETLGARDALLWD
;
A
#
# COMPACT_ATOMS: atom_id res chain seq x y z
N MET A 1 32.09 12.62 4.56
CA MET A 1 31.37 11.44 5.10
C MET A 1 29.90 11.65 4.82
N SER A 2 29.25 10.75 4.06
CA SER A 2 27.79 10.74 3.97
C SER A 2 27.25 10.37 5.35
N SER A 3 26.21 11.05 5.85
CA SER A 3 25.58 10.63 7.10
C SER A 3 24.85 9.31 6.88
N GLU A 4 25.14 8.29 7.69
CA GLU A 4 24.36 7.05 7.74
C GLU A 4 23.02 7.34 8.41
N ARG A 5 22.03 7.73 7.60
CA ARG A 5 20.64 7.88 8.02
C ARG A 5 19.80 6.98 7.17
N ILE A 6 18.86 6.29 7.82
CA ILE A 6 17.81 5.56 7.12
C ILE A 6 16.94 6.59 6.40
N ILE A 7 16.86 6.49 5.08
CA ILE A 7 16.01 7.33 4.22
C ILE A 7 15.35 6.47 3.14
N GLY A 8 14.16 6.89 2.70
CA GLY A 8 13.45 6.37 1.52
C GLY A 8 12.91 7.55 0.69
N THR A 9 12.47 7.26 -0.54
CA THR A 9 11.81 8.24 -1.42
C THR A 9 10.43 7.73 -1.79
N GLU A 10 9.53 8.66 -2.07
CA GLU A 10 8.17 8.42 -2.53
C GLU A 10 7.95 9.31 -3.76
N THR A 11 7.59 8.68 -4.89
CA THR A 11 7.45 9.35 -6.17
C THR A 11 6.10 9.01 -6.79
N GLU A 12 5.21 10.00 -6.80
CA GLU A 12 3.93 9.96 -7.50
C GLU A 12 4.11 10.28 -8.99
N TYR A 13 3.71 9.35 -9.86
CA TYR A 13 3.83 9.53 -11.30
C TYR A 13 2.58 10.16 -11.91
N GLY A 14 2.76 11.07 -12.86
CA GLY A 14 1.68 11.52 -13.73
C GLY A 14 1.26 10.39 -14.68
N VAL A 15 -0.04 10.10 -14.75
CA VAL A 15 -0.59 9.11 -15.69
C VAL A 15 -1.65 9.74 -16.59
N TYR A 16 -1.61 9.44 -17.88
CA TYR A 16 -2.61 9.89 -18.84
C TYR A 16 -2.70 8.94 -20.03
N ARG A 17 -3.80 9.03 -20.79
CA ARG A 17 -3.98 8.30 -22.04
C ARG A 17 -3.90 9.27 -23.23
N PRO A 18 -2.91 9.13 -24.13
CA PRO A 18 -2.87 9.93 -25.34
C PRO A 18 -4.17 9.83 -26.15
N GLY A 19 -4.72 10.98 -26.55
CA GLY A 19 -5.98 11.05 -27.31
C GLY A 19 -7.25 10.95 -26.48
N ASP A 20 -7.16 10.79 -25.16
CA ASP A 20 -8.32 10.68 -24.26
C ASP A 20 -8.06 11.45 -22.96
N ALA A 21 -8.43 12.73 -22.96
CA ALA A 21 -8.25 13.63 -21.81
C ALA A 21 -9.18 13.30 -20.62
N TRP A 22 -10.18 12.44 -20.82
CA TRP A 22 -11.16 12.05 -19.80
C TRP A 22 -10.92 10.64 -19.27
N ALA A 23 -9.79 10.02 -19.62
CA ALA A 23 -9.42 8.72 -19.10
C ALA A 23 -9.36 8.77 -17.56
N ASN A 24 -10.02 7.83 -16.89
CA ASN A 24 -10.04 7.77 -15.44
C ASN A 24 -8.61 7.50 -14.91
N PRO A 25 -8.00 8.44 -14.17
CA PRO A 25 -6.60 8.31 -13.75
C PRO A 25 -6.42 7.20 -12.72
N ILE A 26 -7.39 6.97 -11.83
CA ILE A 26 -7.37 5.86 -10.87
C ILE A 26 -7.32 4.53 -11.61
N ALA A 27 -8.16 4.35 -12.62
CA ALA A 27 -8.17 3.12 -13.42
C ALA A 27 -6.87 2.90 -14.21
N LEU A 28 -6.25 3.99 -14.70
CA LEU A 28 -4.93 3.91 -15.35
C LEU A 28 -3.84 3.52 -14.34
N SER A 29 -3.81 4.14 -13.17
CA SER A 29 -2.89 3.83 -12.07
C SER A 29 -3.04 2.39 -11.61
N THR A 30 -4.26 1.92 -11.37
CA THR A 30 -4.56 0.50 -11.04
C THR A 30 -3.97 -0.42 -12.09
N LYS A 31 -4.16 -0.13 -13.38
CA LYS A 31 -3.61 -0.95 -14.45
C LYS A 31 -2.08 -1.02 -14.41
N VAL A 32 -1.40 0.11 -14.20
CA VAL A 32 0.07 0.16 -14.07
C VAL A 32 0.54 -0.74 -12.92
N VAL A 33 -0.03 -0.56 -11.73
CA VAL A 33 0.39 -1.29 -10.53
C VAL A 33 0.08 -2.79 -10.63
N THR A 34 -1.12 -3.17 -11.09
CA THR A 34 -1.50 -4.58 -11.23
C THR A 34 -0.60 -5.29 -12.25
N THR A 35 -0.42 -4.70 -13.44
CA THR A 35 0.42 -5.31 -14.48
C THR A 35 1.86 -5.43 -14.03
N TYR A 36 2.43 -4.39 -13.39
CA TYR A 36 3.80 -4.48 -12.90
C TYR A 36 3.93 -5.52 -11.77
N GLY A 37 2.94 -5.59 -10.88
CA GLY A 37 2.86 -6.63 -9.86
C GLY A 37 3.00 -8.03 -10.44
N GLU A 38 2.23 -8.35 -11.49
CA GLU A 38 2.24 -9.65 -12.17
C GLU A 38 3.61 -10.00 -12.78
N ILE A 39 4.31 -9.03 -13.39
CA ILE A 39 5.56 -9.29 -14.12
C ILE A 39 6.81 -9.13 -13.25
N SER A 40 6.74 -8.38 -12.15
CA SER A 40 7.90 -7.99 -11.30
C SER A 40 8.72 -9.16 -10.74
N ARG A 41 8.15 -10.36 -10.71
CA ARG A 41 8.80 -11.57 -10.18
C ARG A 41 9.35 -12.50 -11.27
N SER A 42 9.08 -12.23 -12.54
CA SER A 42 9.60 -13.10 -13.62
C SER A 42 11.12 -13.06 -13.64
N GLY A 43 11.76 -14.24 -13.75
CA GLY A 43 13.21 -14.37 -13.69
C GLY A 43 13.84 -14.14 -12.31
N THR A 44 13.04 -14.04 -11.24
CA THR A 44 13.53 -13.94 -9.85
C THR A 44 13.35 -15.28 -9.11
N PRO A 45 14.01 -15.50 -7.95
CA PRO A 45 13.79 -16.71 -7.14
C PRO A 45 12.34 -16.90 -6.65
N THR A 46 11.50 -15.88 -6.75
CA THR A 46 10.08 -15.91 -6.36
C THR A 46 9.13 -15.95 -7.57
N GLU A 47 9.63 -16.31 -8.75
CA GLU A 47 8.81 -16.51 -9.95
C GLU A 47 7.67 -17.52 -9.69
N GLY A 48 6.46 -17.18 -10.15
CA GLY A 48 5.24 -17.95 -9.89
C GLY A 48 4.60 -17.71 -8.51
N ALA A 49 5.28 -17.03 -7.58
CA ALA A 49 4.66 -16.58 -6.34
C ALA A 49 3.75 -15.36 -6.58
N GLY A 50 2.66 -15.28 -5.82
CA GLY A 50 1.79 -14.12 -5.84
C GLY A 50 2.49 -12.84 -5.34
N VAL A 51 1.98 -11.70 -5.78
CA VAL A 51 2.41 -10.40 -5.26
C VAL A 51 2.07 -10.29 -3.78
N VAL A 52 3.03 -9.85 -2.97
CA VAL A 52 2.75 -9.48 -1.58
C VAL A 52 1.96 -8.18 -1.60
N ARG A 53 0.71 -8.26 -1.15
CA ARG A 53 -0.21 -7.12 -1.02
C ARG A 53 -0.15 -6.56 0.39
N TRP A 54 -0.60 -5.32 0.55
CA TRP A 54 -0.82 -4.74 1.87
C TRP A 54 -2.06 -5.36 2.48
N ASP A 55 -1.93 -5.82 3.71
CA ASP A 55 -3.02 -6.41 4.47
C ASP A 55 -3.55 -5.36 5.45
N TYR A 56 -4.75 -4.85 5.18
CA TYR A 56 -5.43 -3.87 6.03
C TYR A 56 -6.18 -4.52 7.20
N THR A 57 -6.23 -5.85 7.30
CA THR A 57 -7.06 -6.56 8.29
C THR A 57 -6.70 -6.20 9.73
N GLY A 58 -5.46 -5.74 9.98
CA GLY A 58 -5.01 -5.28 11.30
C GLY A 58 -5.03 -3.76 11.50
N GLU A 59 -5.53 -2.97 10.55
CA GLU A 59 -5.58 -1.52 10.69
C GLU A 59 -6.66 -1.11 11.72
N ASP A 60 -6.25 -0.41 12.79
CA ASP A 60 -7.15 0.20 13.77
C ASP A 60 -6.84 1.71 13.84
N PRO A 61 -7.50 2.55 13.01
CA PRO A 61 -7.24 4.00 12.95
C PRO A 61 -7.45 4.73 14.28
N LEU A 62 -8.21 4.13 15.20
CA LEU A 62 -8.47 4.70 16.53
C LEU A 62 -7.40 4.32 17.54
N ASN A 63 -6.50 3.39 17.20
CA ASN A 63 -5.43 2.91 18.07
C ASN A 63 -4.09 3.53 17.68
N ASP A 64 -3.69 4.56 18.41
CA ASP A 64 -2.41 5.23 18.24
C ASP A 64 -1.28 4.37 18.82
N LEU A 65 -0.26 4.09 18.02
CA LEU A 65 0.91 3.28 18.41
C LEU A 65 1.70 3.88 19.59
N ARG A 66 1.50 5.16 19.93
CA ARG A 66 2.09 5.80 21.12
C ARG A 66 1.34 5.44 22.41
N GLY A 67 0.32 4.59 22.34
CA GLY A 67 -0.45 4.08 23.47
C GLY A 67 -1.72 4.87 23.79
N MET A 68 -2.18 5.71 22.87
CA MET A 68 -3.43 6.48 23.01
C MET A 68 -4.53 5.81 22.19
N ARG A 69 -5.76 5.80 22.69
CA ARG A 69 -6.93 5.35 21.91
C ARG A 69 -7.91 6.49 21.77
N MET A 70 -8.27 6.83 20.52
CA MET A 70 -9.34 7.80 20.25
C MET A 70 -10.70 7.14 20.52
N SER A 71 -11.57 7.83 21.25
CA SER A 71 -12.95 7.37 21.39
C SER A 71 -13.64 7.49 20.05
N ARG A 72 -14.38 6.46 19.64
CA ARG A 72 -15.06 6.46 18.35
C ARG A 72 -16.03 7.63 18.18
N ALA A 73 -16.71 8.05 19.27
CA ALA A 73 -17.61 9.20 19.27
C ALA A 73 -16.90 10.54 19.00
N ALA A 74 -15.58 10.59 19.16
CA ALA A 74 -14.77 11.76 18.82
C ALA A 74 -14.21 11.70 17.39
N ALA A 75 -14.28 10.56 16.71
CA ALA A 75 -13.87 10.42 15.32
C ALA A 75 -14.95 10.95 14.39
N ASP A 76 -14.55 11.67 13.35
CA ASP A 76 -15.47 12.06 12.29
C ASP A 76 -15.97 10.78 11.57
N PRO A 77 -17.28 10.64 11.29
CA PRO A 77 -17.82 9.46 10.63
C PRO A 77 -17.13 9.09 9.31
N SER A 78 -16.55 10.06 8.59
CA SER A 78 -15.82 9.81 7.34
C SER A 78 -14.46 9.13 7.53
N LEU A 79 -13.91 9.14 8.75
CA LEU A 79 -12.61 8.54 9.10
C LEU A 79 -12.74 7.10 9.62
N LEU A 80 -13.98 6.61 9.69
CA LEU A 80 -14.34 5.30 10.17
C LEU A 80 -14.46 4.35 8.97
N THR A 81 -13.31 3.88 8.49
CA THR A 81 -13.20 3.02 7.29
C THR A 81 -13.57 1.56 7.55
N ASP A 82 -13.87 1.22 8.81
CA ASP A 82 -14.02 -0.14 9.31
C ASP A 82 -15.45 -0.73 9.21
N ASP A 83 -16.38 -0.16 8.42
CA ASP A 83 -17.72 -0.75 8.24
C ASP A 83 -18.57 -0.29 7.04
N PRO A 84 -19.24 -1.23 6.32
CA PRO A 84 -20.30 -0.90 5.38
C PRO A 84 -21.74 -0.82 5.94
N TYR A 85 -22.09 -1.38 7.11
CA TYR A 85 -23.38 -1.11 7.81
C TYR A 85 -23.45 -1.28 9.35
N HIS A 86 -22.64 -2.08 10.08
CA HIS A 86 -22.37 -1.88 11.52
C HIS A 86 -20.99 -2.42 12.01
N LEU A 87 -20.32 -1.63 12.85
CA LEU A 87 -18.89 -1.65 13.25
C LEU A 87 -18.42 -2.66 14.30
N ALA A 88 -17.09 -2.92 14.28
CA ALA A 88 -16.37 -3.89 15.12
C ALA A 88 -16.25 -3.52 16.63
N PRO A 89 -16.16 -4.51 17.55
CA PRO A 89 -16.04 -4.28 19.00
C PRO A 89 -14.65 -3.81 19.46
N SER A 90 -14.64 -3.17 20.62
CA SER A 90 -13.54 -2.40 21.21
C SER A 90 -12.48 -3.24 21.95
N GLY A 91 -11.23 -3.17 21.49
CA GLY A 91 -10.02 -3.25 22.33
C GLY A 91 -9.64 -4.63 22.92
N GLY A 92 -8.41 -5.06 22.63
CA GLY A 92 -7.79 -6.29 23.12
C GLY A 92 -6.72 -6.78 22.15
N SER A 93 -5.93 -7.80 22.52
CA SER A 93 -5.15 -8.55 21.54
C SER A 93 -6.07 -9.60 20.91
N GLU A 94 -6.53 -9.35 19.69
CA GLU A 94 -7.31 -10.32 18.94
C GLU A 94 -6.39 -11.19 18.08
N ARG A 95 -6.60 -12.51 18.13
CA ARG A 95 -5.95 -13.42 17.18
C ARG A 95 -6.78 -13.41 15.90
N VAL A 96 -6.36 -12.60 14.94
CA VAL A 96 -6.94 -12.58 13.60
C VAL A 96 -6.54 -13.85 12.87
N ALA A 97 -7.53 -14.59 12.34
CA ALA A 97 -7.25 -15.73 11.49
C ALA A 97 -6.62 -15.27 10.17
N ARG A 98 -5.68 -16.04 9.61
CA ARG A 98 -5.14 -15.73 8.29
C ARG A 98 -6.30 -15.72 7.27
N PRO A 99 -6.43 -14.68 6.42
CA PRO A 99 -7.48 -14.62 5.41
C PRO A 99 -7.49 -15.86 4.51
N THR A 100 -8.68 -16.33 4.18
CA THR A 100 -8.91 -17.38 3.19
C THR A 100 -8.56 -16.89 1.78
N PRO A 101 -8.34 -17.80 0.81
CA PRO A 101 -8.13 -17.40 -0.58
C PRO A 101 -9.29 -16.57 -1.18
N GLU A 102 -10.52 -16.80 -0.72
CA GLU A 102 -11.72 -16.06 -1.14
C GLU A 102 -11.69 -14.63 -0.59
N GLU A 103 -11.32 -14.45 0.68
CA GLU A 103 -11.16 -13.12 1.30
C GLU A 103 -10.01 -12.32 0.66
N LEU A 104 -8.89 -12.97 0.31
CA LEU A 104 -7.78 -12.33 -0.41
C LEU A 104 -8.14 -11.92 -1.85
N ALA A 105 -9.23 -12.45 -2.40
CA ALA A 105 -9.73 -12.11 -3.73
C ALA A 105 -10.73 -10.94 -3.72
N LEU A 106 -11.16 -10.48 -2.53
CA LEU A 106 -12.01 -9.28 -2.41
C LEU A 106 -11.26 -8.04 -2.92
N PRO A 107 -11.99 -7.01 -3.42
CA PRO A 107 -11.38 -5.75 -3.82
C PRO A 107 -10.57 -5.15 -2.67
N ALA A 108 -9.27 -4.94 -2.90
CA ALA A 108 -8.35 -4.31 -1.97
C ALA A 108 -7.61 -3.16 -2.65
N ALA A 109 -7.01 -2.26 -1.86
CA ALA A 109 -6.17 -1.21 -2.43
C ALA A 109 -5.10 -1.85 -3.32
N THR A 110 -4.91 -1.30 -4.51
CA THR A 110 -3.99 -1.88 -5.49
C THR A 110 -2.56 -1.53 -5.08
N THR A 111 -1.82 -2.53 -4.62
CA THR A 111 -0.49 -2.38 -4.05
C THR A 111 0.34 -3.64 -4.31
N ALA A 112 1.64 -3.46 -4.48
CA ALA A 112 2.61 -4.50 -4.72
C ALA A 112 3.90 -4.20 -3.96
N VAL A 113 4.32 -5.10 -3.06
CA VAL A 113 5.70 -5.10 -2.57
C VAL A 113 6.57 -5.82 -3.61
N LEU A 114 7.66 -5.18 -4.01
CA LEU A 114 8.55 -5.60 -5.08
C LEU A 114 9.75 -6.38 -4.52
N THR A 115 10.45 -7.10 -5.40
CA THR A 115 11.57 -7.97 -5.00
C THR A 115 12.81 -7.20 -4.54
N ASN A 116 12.90 -5.90 -4.82
CA ASN A 116 13.92 -5.01 -4.30
C ASN A 116 13.55 -4.38 -2.94
N GLY A 117 12.38 -4.71 -2.37
CA GLY A 117 11.89 -4.14 -1.12
C GLY A 117 11.03 -2.88 -1.27
N ALA A 118 10.91 -2.34 -2.49
CA ALA A 118 10.04 -1.19 -2.75
C ALA A 118 8.55 -1.53 -2.65
N ARG A 119 7.72 -0.50 -2.53
CA ARG A 119 6.26 -0.56 -2.71
C ARG A 119 5.87 0.16 -3.99
N LEU A 120 5.01 -0.46 -4.79
CA LEU A 120 4.33 0.18 -5.92
C LEU A 120 2.82 0.10 -5.66
N TYR A 121 2.12 1.23 -5.62
CA TYR A 121 0.72 1.28 -5.22
C TYR A 121 -0.05 2.41 -5.90
N VAL A 122 -1.38 2.39 -5.78
CA VAL A 122 -2.23 3.49 -6.24
C VAL A 122 -2.45 4.44 -5.06
N ASP A 123 -1.90 5.64 -5.14
CA ASP A 123 -2.30 6.74 -4.27
C ASP A 123 -3.24 7.68 -5.03
N HIS A 124 -4.52 7.61 -4.67
CA HIS A 124 -5.60 8.32 -5.33
C HIS A 124 -5.56 8.20 -6.87
N ALA A 125 -5.10 9.26 -7.56
CA ALA A 125 -5.06 9.35 -9.02
C ALA A 125 -3.70 8.94 -9.63
N HIS A 126 -2.72 8.58 -8.81
CA HIS A 126 -1.34 8.38 -9.21
C HIS A 126 -0.89 6.93 -8.95
N PRO A 127 -0.12 6.31 -9.85
CA PRO A 127 0.72 5.20 -9.46
C PRO A 127 1.93 5.78 -8.73
N GLU A 128 2.19 5.29 -7.54
CA GLU A 128 3.26 5.74 -6.67
C GLU A 128 4.25 4.63 -6.39
N TYR A 129 5.53 4.96 -6.48
CA TYR A 129 6.63 4.11 -6.09
C TYR A 129 7.30 4.66 -4.82
N SER A 130 7.32 3.86 -3.77
CA SER A 130 8.12 4.11 -2.56
C SER A 130 9.34 3.20 -2.60
N ALA A 131 10.53 3.79 -2.73
CA ALA A 131 11.81 3.07 -2.77
C ALA A 131 12.06 2.30 -1.45
N PRO A 132 12.87 1.21 -1.45
CA PRO A 132 13.28 0.55 -0.22
C PRO A 132 14.02 1.50 0.71
N GLU A 133 14.08 1.16 2.00
CA GLU A 133 14.89 1.90 2.95
C GLU A 133 16.38 1.78 2.62
N THR A 134 17.09 2.90 2.66
CA THR A 134 18.51 2.99 2.32
C THR A 134 19.31 3.68 3.43
N LEU A 135 20.63 3.47 3.49
CA LEU A 135 21.50 4.05 4.52
C LEU A 135 22.13 5.40 4.12
N GLY A 136 21.65 6.04 3.05
CA GLY A 136 22.09 7.38 2.67
C GLY A 136 21.69 7.81 1.26
N ALA A 137 21.92 9.09 0.96
CA ALA A 137 21.41 9.76 -0.25
C ALA A 137 21.84 9.10 -1.57
N ARG A 138 23.03 8.51 -1.64
CA ARG A 138 23.50 7.84 -2.86
C ARG A 138 22.70 6.58 -3.17
N ASP A 139 22.39 5.80 -2.15
CA ASP A 139 21.61 4.58 -2.32
C ASP A 139 20.14 4.91 -2.55
N ALA A 140 19.61 5.96 -1.89
CA ALA A 140 18.28 6.48 -2.20
C ALA A 140 18.15 6.88 -3.68
N LEU A 141 19.12 7.61 -4.23
CA LEU A 141 19.13 7.97 -5.66
C LEU A 141 19.27 6.76 -6.59
N LEU A 142 19.93 5.69 -6.16
CA LEU A 142 20.05 4.47 -6.97
C LEU A 142 18.71 3.72 -7.06
N TRP A 143 17.91 3.81 -6.00
CA TRP A 143 16.67 3.05 -5.85
C TRP A 143 15.41 3.83 -6.18
N ASP A 144 15.47 5.16 -6.24
CA ASP A 144 14.46 6.05 -6.84
C ASP A 144 14.42 5.90 -8.37
#